data_AF-A0A5N6N5E9-F1
#
_entry.id   AF-A0A5N6N5E9-F1
#
_cell.length_a   1.000
_cell.length_b   1.000
_cell.length_c   1.000
_cell.angle_alpha   90.00
_cell.angle_beta   90.00
_cell.angle_gamma   90.00
#
_symmetry.space_group_name_H-M   'P 1'
#
loop_
_entity.id
_entity.type
_entity.pdbx_description
1 polymer ?
#
loop_
_entity_poly.entity_id
_entity_poly.type
_entity_poly.pdbx_seq_one_letter_code
_entity_poly.pdbx_strand_id
1 'polypeptide(L)'
;MTTISKHDTENGTLNKPPMFTPDDYDTWKVWMECFIRNQDFKFEKLVLEGPFIPTVAAARAGGAPVPKDPSLYSDEDYKKMENSLQQKYEGSDDVKENKKDMLKQKFENFCQENNEKMASQDLRYFQLVDELTAAGVKMENKDVIRLFLRSLPHAWNIFILPYEE
;
A
#
# COMPACT_ATOMS: atom_id res chain seq x y z
N MET A 1 12.64 3.29 -52.91
CA MET A 1 12.33 2.41 -51.76
C MET A 1 12.30 3.30 -50.53
N THR A 2 11.13 3.45 -49.96
CA THR A 2 10.78 4.48 -48.97
C THR A 2 11.47 4.20 -47.64
N THR A 3 12.13 5.22 -47.10
CA THR A 3 12.72 5.26 -45.77
C THR A 3 11.64 5.13 -44.71
N ILE A 4 11.75 4.09 -43.87
CA ILE A 4 10.91 3.87 -42.69
C ILE A 4 11.23 4.98 -41.67
N SER A 5 10.22 5.83 -41.42
CA SER A 5 10.26 6.94 -40.46
C SER A 5 10.25 6.41 -39.03
N LYS A 6 11.07 7.01 -38.16
CA LYS A 6 11.25 6.65 -36.73
C LYS A 6 10.12 7.16 -35.84
N HIS A 7 8.85 6.85 -36.13
CA HIS A 7 7.73 7.38 -35.35
C HIS A 7 6.81 6.34 -34.67
N ASP A 8 7.06 5.04 -34.85
CA ASP A 8 6.08 4.01 -34.46
C ASP A 8 6.51 3.09 -33.28
N THR A 9 7.31 3.54 -32.31
CA THR A 9 7.80 2.57 -31.28
C THR A 9 7.94 3.06 -29.85
N GLU A 10 7.17 4.05 -29.39
CA GLU A 10 7.21 4.44 -27.95
C GLU A 10 5.86 4.53 -27.23
N ASN A 11 4.72 4.33 -27.92
CA ASN A 11 3.40 4.29 -27.28
C ASN A 11 2.91 2.84 -27.16
N GLY A 12 3.34 2.12 -26.13
CA GLY A 12 3.09 0.67 -26.16
C GLY A 12 3.17 -0.12 -24.86
N THR A 13 2.85 0.45 -23.70
CA THR A 13 2.34 -0.33 -22.57
C THR A 13 1.39 0.53 -21.72
N LEU A 14 0.29 -0.05 -21.21
CA LEU A 14 -0.58 0.57 -20.19
C LEU A 14 0.17 0.87 -18.86
N ASN A 15 1.44 0.46 -18.78
CA ASN A 15 2.33 0.63 -17.65
C ASN A 15 3.31 1.81 -17.81
N LYS A 16 3.23 2.58 -18.89
CA LYS A 16 4.06 3.78 -19.10
C LYS A 16 3.20 5.00 -19.46
N PRO A 17 3.47 6.19 -18.88
CA PRO A 17 2.70 7.39 -19.18
C PRO A 17 2.91 7.82 -20.63
N PRO A 18 1.84 8.16 -21.38
CA PRO A 18 1.96 8.60 -22.77
C PRO A 18 2.60 9.99 -22.86
N MET A 19 3.42 10.20 -23.89
CA MET A 19 4.09 11.47 -24.14
C MET A 19 3.09 12.52 -24.65
N PHE A 20 3.08 13.71 -24.02
CA PHE A 20 2.22 14.81 -24.42
C PHE A 20 2.70 15.43 -25.73
N THR A 21 1.82 15.46 -26.74
CA THR A 21 2.04 16.20 -27.99
C THR A 21 0.86 17.16 -28.21
N PRO A 22 1.12 18.48 -28.42
CA PRO A 22 0.05 19.46 -28.57
C PRO A 22 -0.87 19.20 -29.76
N ASP A 23 -0.33 18.60 -30.83
CA ASP A 23 -1.03 18.32 -32.08
C ASP A 23 -2.01 17.13 -31.98
N ASP A 24 -1.97 16.36 -30.88
CA ASP A 24 -2.78 15.15 -30.69
C ASP A 24 -3.31 15.03 -29.25
N TYR A 25 -3.86 16.13 -28.74
CA TYR A 25 -4.42 16.22 -27.39
C TYR A 25 -5.49 15.15 -27.12
N ASP A 26 -6.40 14.92 -28.08
CA ASP A 26 -7.52 14.00 -27.90
C ASP A 26 -7.05 12.55 -27.74
N THR A 27 -6.08 12.12 -28.55
CA THR A 27 -5.47 10.80 -28.39
C THR A 27 -4.68 10.74 -27.11
N TRP A 28 -3.81 11.72 -26.82
CA TRP A 28 -3.06 11.74 -25.57
C TRP A 28 -3.96 11.62 -24.33
N LYS A 29 -5.10 12.32 -24.32
CA LYS A 29 -6.07 12.29 -23.23
C LYS A 29 -6.65 10.90 -23.00
N VAL A 30 -7.13 10.24 -24.05
CA VAL A 30 -7.70 8.87 -23.95
C VAL A 30 -6.65 7.89 -23.42
N TRP A 31 -5.41 8.01 -23.89
CA TRP A 31 -4.32 7.15 -23.45
C TRP A 31 -3.89 7.43 -22.01
N MET A 32 -3.88 8.69 -21.58
CA MET A 32 -3.57 9.07 -20.21
C MET A 32 -4.67 8.60 -19.25
N GLU A 33 -5.94 8.71 -19.64
CA GLU A 33 -7.07 8.16 -18.87
C GLU A 33 -6.98 6.63 -18.75
N CYS A 34 -6.59 5.93 -19.82
CA CYS A 34 -6.34 4.49 -19.79
C CYS A 34 -5.13 4.12 -18.92
N PHE A 35 -4.05 4.90 -18.98
CA PHE A 35 -2.87 4.71 -18.15
C PHE A 35 -3.21 4.85 -16.67
N ILE A 36 -3.90 5.92 -16.28
CA ILE A 36 -4.34 6.19 -14.89
C ILE A 36 -5.25 5.05 -14.39
N ARG A 37 -6.24 4.63 -15.19
CA ARG A 37 -7.12 3.50 -14.85
C ARG A 37 -6.36 2.18 -14.70
N ASN A 38 -5.29 1.97 -15.46
CA ASN A 38 -4.49 0.75 -15.40
C ASN A 38 -3.51 0.72 -14.21
N GLN A 39 -3.06 1.87 -13.68
CA GLN A 39 -2.18 1.91 -12.51
C GLN A 39 -2.94 1.54 -11.21
N ASP A 40 -4.09 2.16 -10.96
CA ASP A 40 -5.01 1.81 -9.86
C ASP A 40 -6.38 2.49 -10.12
N PHE A 41 -7.50 1.78 -9.92
CA PHE A 41 -8.84 2.36 -10.00
C PHE A 41 -9.06 3.49 -8.98
N LYS A 42 -8.28 3.51 -7.89
CA LYS A 42 -8.29 4.59 -6.89
C LYS A 42 -7.77 5.91 -7.48
N PHE A 43 -6.92 5.86 -8.50
CA PHE A 43 -6.31 7.03 -9.12
C PHE A 43 -7.29 7.83 -9.99
N GLU A 44 -8.26 7.17 -10.63
CA GLU A 44 -9.36 7.85 -11.32
C GLU A 44 -10.22 8.68 -10.35
N LYS A 45 -10.48 8.15 -9.14
CA LYS A 45 -11.14 8.90 -8.08
C LYS A 45 -10.27 10.02 -7.51
N LEU A 46 -8.95 9.87 -7.46
CA LEU A 46 -8.01 10.95 -7.07
C LEU A 46 -8.12 12.15 -8.03
N VAL A 47 -8.18 11.89 -9.34
CA VAL A 47 -8.30 12.93 -10.37
C VAL A 47 -9.68 13.60 -10.33
N LEU A 48 -10.74 12.85 -10.03
CA LEU A 48 -12.12 13.34 -10.06
C LEU A 48 -12.57 14.01 -8.75
N GLU A 49 -12.23 13.46 -7.59
CA GLU A 49 -12.64 14.00 -6.28
C GLU A 49 -11.76 15.17 -5.84
N GLY A 50 -10.56 15.27 -6.44
CA GLY A 50 -9.60 16.32 -6.16
C GLY A 50 -8.90 16.15 -4.81
N PRO A 51 -7.69 16.70 -4.67
CA PRO A 51 -7.00 16.72 -3.40
C PRO A 51 -7.73 17.52 -2.31
N PHE A 52 -7.34 17.31 -1.05
CA PHE A 52 -7.63 18.27 0.03
C PHE A 52 -7.27 19.68 -0.42
N ILE A 53 -8.22 20.61 -0.34
CA ILE A 53 -8.01 22.02 -0.72
C ILE A 53 -7.57 22.78 0.53
N PRO A 54 -6.33 23.32 0.57
CA PRO A 54 -5.87 24.19 1.64
C PRO A 54 -6.84 25.36 1.85
N THR A 55 -7.20 25.63 3.10
CA THR A 55 -8.11 26.73 3.46
C THR A 55 -7.40 27.77 4.32
N VAL A 56 -7.71 29.05 4.11
CA VAL A 56 -7.31 30.13 5.00
C VAL A 56 -8.32 30.30 6.14
N ALA A 57 -7.82 30.66 7.32
CA ALA A 57 -8.68 31.03 8.44
C ALA A 57 -9.55 32.23 8.07
N ALA A 58 -10.82 32.22 8.46
CA ALA A 58 -11.73 33.31 8.17
C ALA A 58 -11.21 34.62 8.81
N ALA A 59 -11.24 35.71 8.05
CA ALA A 59 -10.81 37.03 8.51
C ALA A 59 -11.67 37.59 9.67
N ARG A 60 -12.77 36.92 10.04
CA ARG A 60 -13.64 37.25 11.17
C ARG A 60 -13.86 36.03 12.05
N ALA A 61 -13.89 36.24 13.37
CA ALA A 61 -14.20 35.21 14.35
C ALA A 61 -15.57 34.58 14.04
N GLY A 62 -15.59 33.29 13.72
CA GLY A 62 -16.80 32.51 13.42
C GLY A 62 -17.14 32.34 11.93
N GLY A 63 -16.30 32.81 11.00
CA GLY A 63 -16.49 32.54 9.57
C GLY A 63 -16.03 31.13 9.16
N ALA A 64 -16.69 30.52 8.18
CA ALA A 64 -16.25 29.28 7.57
C ALA A 64 -14.87 29.45 6.89
N PRO A 65 -13.96 28.45 6.97
CA PRO A 65 -12.69 28.50 6.27
C PRO A 65 -12.90 28.69 4.77
N VAL A 66 -12.15 29.62 4.17
CA VAL A 66 -12.26 29.92 2.73
C VAL A 66 -11.16 29.16 1.99
N PRO A 67 -11.47 28.50 0.85
CA PRO A 67 -10.44 27.90 0.00
C PRO A 67 -9.33 28.90 -0.35
N LYS A 68 -8.09 28.52 -0.10
CA LYS A 68 -6.91 29.32 -0.44
C LYS A 68 -6.75 29.33 -1.96
N ASP A 69 -6.33 30.46 -2.51
CA ASP A 69 -6.00 30.55 -3.94
C ASP A 69 -4.82 29.63 -4.27
N PRO A 70 -4.88 28.81 -5.34
CA PRO A 70 -3.79 27.90 -5.74
C PRO A 70 -2.43 28.59 -5.93
N SER A 71 -2.41 29.85 -6.34
CA SER A 71 -1.17 30.62 -6.52
C SER A 71 -0.45 30.96 -5.21
N LEU A 72 -1.14 30.81 -4.07
CA LEU A 72 -0.62 31.10 -2.73
C LEU A 72 -0.25 29.85 -1.94
N TYR A 73 -0.30 28.67 -2.56
CA TYR A 73 0.03 27.42 -1.86
C TYR A 73 1.50 27.40 -1.46
N SER A 74 1.75 27.11 -0.18
CA SER A 74 3.09 26.87 0.32
C SER A 74 3.46 25.40 0.18
N ASP A 75 4.75 25.05 0.31
CA ASP A 75 5.20 23.65 0.35
C ASP A 75 4.49 22.83 1.44
N GLU A 76 4.10 23.46 2.56
CA GLU A 76 3.32 22.84 3.63
C GLU A 76 1.90 22.47 3.18
N ASP A 77 1.28 23.30 2.34
CA ASP A 77 -0.04 23.05 1.77
C ASP A 77 0.00 21.85 0.83
N TYR A 78 1.03 21.76 -0.03
CA TYR A 78 1.27 20.60 -0.89
C TYR A 78 1.55 19.33 -0.09
N LYS A 79 2.32 19.43 0.99
CA LYS A 79 2.59 18.28 1.87
C LYS A 79 1.33 17.79 2.59
N LYS A 80 0.46 18.69 3.06
CA LYS A 80 -0.83 18.32 3.65
C LYS A 80 -1.75 17.66 2.63
N MET A 81 -1.74 18.17 1.41
CA MET A 81 -2.48 17.62 0.29
C MET A 81 -2.04 16.18 0.00
N GLU A 82 -0.73 15.96 -0.16
CA GLU A 82 -0.13 14.64 -0.35
C GLU A 82 -0.47 13.67 0.80
N ASN A 83 -0.27 14.09 2.05
CA ASN A 83 -0.57 13.28 3.22
C ASN A 83 -2.05 12.91 3.32
N SER A 84 -2.97 13.83 2.98
CA SER A 84 -4.41 13.56 2.99
C SER A 84 -4.79 12.51 1.94
N LEU A 85 -4.17 12.57 0.76
CA LEU A 85 -4.34 11.55 -0.27
C LEU A 85 -3.79 10.20 0.19
N GLN A 86 -2.58 10.16 0.75
CA GLN A 86 -1.99 8.94 1.30
C GLN A 86 -2.88 8.33 2.39
N GLN A 87 -3.34 9.13 3.35
CA GLN A 87 -4.20 8.68 4.44
C GLN A 87 -5.53 8.10 3.95
N LYS A 88 -6.18 8.76 2.99
CA LYS A 88 -7.50 8.36 2.49
C LYS A 88 -7.47 7.01 1.74
N TYR A 89 -6.35 6.65 1.13
CA TYR A 89 -6.32 5.52 0.19
C TYR A 89 -5.33 4.40 0.54
N GLU A 90 -4.28 4.68 1.30
CA GLU A 90 -3.33 3.70 1.84
C GLU A 90 -3.45 3.49 3.36
N GLY A 91 -4.19 4.36 4.05
CA GLY A 91 -4.20 4.45 5.51
C GLY A 91 -3.04 5.29 6.05
N SER A 92 -3.23 5.90 7.24
CA SER A 92 -2.13 6.60 7.94
C SER A 92 -0.97 5.66 8.20
N ASP A 93 0.25 6.19 8.24
CA ASP A 93 1.43 5.44 8.68
C ASP A 93 1.19 4.81 10.06
N ASP A 94 0.47 5.48 10.96
CA ASP A 94 0.07 4.94 12.26
C ASP A 94 -0.81 3.68 12.16
N VAL A 95 -1.69 3.61 11.15
CA VAL A 95 -2.56 2.45 10.93
C VAL A 95 -1.75 1.29 10.37
N LYS A 96 -0.79 1.57 9.48
CA LYS A 96 0.14 0.58 8.95
C LYS A 96 1.03 0.03 10.07
N GLU A 97 1.55 0.89 10.94
CA GLU A 97 2.38 0.53 12.10
C GLU A 97 1.57 -0.30 13.10
N ASN A 98 0.37 0.15 13.49
CA ASN A 98 -0.53 -0.62 14.37
C ASN A 98 -0.88 -2.00 13.79
N LYS A 99 -1.07 -2.11 12.46
CA LYS A 99 -1.31 -3.40 11.81
C LYS A 99 -0.10 -4.32 11.96
N LYS A 100 1.13 -3.81 11.80
CA LYS A 100 2.35 -4.60 12.04
C LYS A 100 2.44 -5.05 13.49
N ASP A 101 2.16 -4.18 14.45
CA ASP A 101 2.24 -4.51 15.87
C ASP A 101 1.18 -5.55 16.28
N MET A 102 -0.05 -5.42 15.77
CA MET A 102 -1.08 -6.45 15.94
C MET A 102 -0.66 -7.79 15.35
N LEU A 103 -0.05 -7.81 14.16
CA LEU A 103 0.42 -9.03 13.52
C LEU A 103 1.59 -9.66 14.28
N LYS A 104 2.54 -8.85 14.78
CA LYS A 104 3.62 -9.31 15.67
C LYS A 104 3.05 -9.90 16.96
N GLN A 105 2.04 -9.27 17.56
CA GLN A 105 1.39 -9.82 18.75
C GLN A 105 0.69 -11.15 18.45
N LYS A 106 0.00 -11.28 17.30
CA LYS A 106 -0.57 -12.56 16.86
C LYS A 106 0.52 -13.62 16.66
N PHE A 107 1.65 -13.23 16.08
CA PHE A 107 2.83 -14.09 15.91
C PHE A 107 3.37 -14.56 17.27
N GLU A 108 3.53 -13.68 18.24
CA GLU A 108 3.99 -14.02 19.59
C GLU A 108 2.99 -14.85 20.40
N ASN A 109 1.70 -14.82 20.07
CA ASN A 109 0.68 -15.61 20.78
C ASN A 109 0.21 -16.83 19.99
N PHE A 110 0.80 -17.10 18.83
CA PHE A 110 0.39 -18.21 17.98
C PHE A 110 0.72 -19.56 18.65
N CYS A 111 -0.32 -20.34 18.90
CA CYS A 111 -0.26 -21.70 19.43
C CYS A 111 -1.40 -22.53 18.82
N GLN A 112 -1.28 -23.86 18.90
CA GLN A 112 -2.35 -24.76 18.48
C GLN A 112 -3.64 -24.49 19.27
N GLU A 113 -4.78 -24.45 18.58
CA GLU A 113 -6.08 -24.37 19.24
C GLU A 113 -6.63 -25.74 19.66
N ASN A 114 -7.51 -25.74 20.67
CA ASN A 114 -8.10 -26.96 21.20
C ASN A 114 -8.84 -27.74 20.11
N ASN A 115 -8.44 -29.01 19.92
CA ASN A 115 -9.01 -29.92 18.92
C ASN A 115 -8.74 -29.51 17.45
N GLU A 116 -7.79 -28.61 17.22
CA GLU A 116 -7.34 -28.22 15.89
C GLU A 116 -6.48 -29.33 15.24
N LYS A 117 -6.73 -29.58 13.94
CA LYS A 117 -5.91 -30.52 13.14
C LYS A 117 -4.62 -29.84 12.70
N MET A 118 -3.56 -30.63 12.56
CA MET A 118 -2.24 -30.12 12.14
C MET A 118 -2.29 -29.32 10.83
N ALA A 119 -3.04 -29.79 9.83
CA ALA A 119 -3.20 -29.07 8.56
C ALA A 119 -3.88 -27.69 8.70
N SER A 120 -4.80 -27.54 9.66
CA SER A 120 -5.46 -26.26 9.95
C SER A 120 -4.50 -25.28 10.62
N GLN A 121 -3.67 -25.78 11.53
CA GLN A 121 -2.61 -25.01 12.17
C GLN A 121 -1.57 -24.53 11.15
N ASP A 122 -1.11 -25.41 10.26
CA ASP A 122 -0.14 -25.07 9.21
C ASP A 122 -0.69 -23.98 8.26
N LEU A 123 -1.97 -24.05 7.91
CA LEU A 123 -2.62 -23.04 7.07
C LEU A 123 -2.65 -21.67 7.75
N ARG A 124 -3.03 -21.61 9.04
CA ARG A 124 -3.05 -20.34 9.79
C ARG A 124 -1.67 -19.76 9.98
N TYR A 125 -0.69 -20.63 10.22
CA TYR A 125 0.70 -20.22 10.31
C TYR A 125 1.16 -19.59 9.00
N PHE A 126 0.90 -20.27 7.87
CA PHE A 126 1.22 -19.76 6.54
C PHE A 126 0.54 -18.40 6.26
N GLN A 127 -0.75 -18.29 6.56
CA GLN A 127 -1.51 -17.03 6.43
C GLN A 127 -0.91 -15.91 7.28
N LEU A 128 -0.51 -16.20 8.53
CA LEU A 128 0.09 -15.20 9.40
C LEU A 128 1.46 -14.72 8.89
N VAL A 129 2.29 -15.63 8.37
CA VAL A 129 3.56 -15.25 7.74
C VAL A 129 3.34 -14.41 6.48
N ASP A 130 2.39 -14.80 5.62
CA ASP A 130 2.03 -14.05 4.42
C ASP A 130 1.52 -12.63 4.77
N GLU A 131 0.65 -12.51 5.76
CA GLU A 131 0.16 -11.21 6.25
C GLU A 131 1.29 -10.32 6.80
N LEU A 132 2.26 -10.90 7.52
CA LEU A 132 3.44 -10.18 8.02
C LEU A 132 4.35 -9.72 6.88
N THR A 133 4.58 -10.57 5.89
CA THR A 133 5.36 -10.24 4.69
C THR A 133 4.68 -9.15 3.88
N ALA A 134 3.37 -9.25 3.65
CA ALA A 134 2.58 -8.22 2.97
C ALA A 134 2.56 -6.88 3.73
N ALA A 135 2.64 -6.90 5.06
CA ALA A 135 2.78 -5.71 5.90
C ALA A 135 4.21 -5.12 5.92
N GLY A 136 5.17 -5.74 5.22
CA GLY A 136 6.56 -5.29 5.14
C GLY A 136 7.38 -5.57 6.40
N VAL A 137 6.95 -6.49 7.26
CA VAL A 137 7.72 -6.90 8.44
C VAL A 137 8.85 -7.83 7.99
N LYS A 138 10.09 -7.44 8.26
CA LYS A 138 11.26 -8.30 8.04
C LYS A 138 11.29 -9.35 9.14
N MET A 139 11.22 -10.62 8.76
CA MET A 139 11.38 -11.76 9.66
C MET A 139 12.64 -12.53 9.24
N GLU A 140 13.48 -12.91 10.21
CA GLU A 140 14.58 -13.82 9.93
C GLU A 140 14.07 -15.26 9.89
N ASN A 141 14.71 -16.12 9.08
CA ASN A 141 14.37 -17.54 9.02
C ASN A 141 14.38 -18.20 10.41
N LYS A 142 15.27 -17.77 11.30
CA LYS A 142 15.34 -18.26 12.69
C LYS A 142 14.08 -17.93 13.49
N ASP A 143 13.48 -16.75 13.31
CA ASP A 143 12.25 -16.36 14.01
C ASP A 143 11.05 -17.15 13.52
N VAL A 144 10.96 -17.36 12.21
CA VAL A 144 9.94 -18.16 11.54
C VAL A 144 10.00 -19.60 12.06
N ILE A 145 11.18 -20.22 12.05
CA ILE A 145 11.40 -21.59 12.55
C ILE A 145 11.09 -21.70 14.05
N ARG A 146 11.58 -20.75 14.87
CA ARG A 146 11.30 -20.74 16.31
C ARG A 146 9.80 -20.67 16.59
N LEU A 147 9.06 -19.87 15.83
CA LEU A 147 7.62 -19.80 16.00
C LEU A 147 6.94 -21.12 15.65
N PHE A 148 7.30 -21.71 14.50
CA PHE A 148 6.73 -22.97 14.07
C PHE A 148 6.89 -24.04 15.16
N LEU A 149 8.12 -24.20 15.67
CA LEU A 149 8.43 -25.16 16.74
C LEU A 149 7.63 -24.92 18.02
N ARG A 150 7.50 -23.66 18.45
CA ARG A 150 6.71 -23.30 19.65
C ARG A 150 5.21 -23.52 19.46
N SER A 151 4.71 -23.46 18.23
CA SER A 151 3.30 -23.66 17.93
C SER A 151 2.89 -25.13 17.93
N LEU A 152 3.85 -26.07 17.83
CA LEU A 152 3.57 -27.50 17.74
C LEU A 152 2.89 -28.03 19.01
N PRO A 153 2.05 -29.07 18.90
CA PRO A 153 1.45 -29.72 20.05
C PRO A 153 2.51 -30.14 21.07
N HIS A 154 2.18 -30.08 22.36
CA HIS A 154 3.12 -30.44 23.44
C HIS A 154 3.68 -31.86 23.31
N ALA A 155 2.97 -32.76 22.61
CA ALA A 155 3.45 -34.10 22.27
C ALA A 155 4.72 -34.12 21.40
N TRP A 156 4.99 -33.06 20.65
CA TRP A 156 6.18 -32.93 19.79
C TRP A 156 7.38 -32.34 20.53
N ASN A 157 7.17 -31.77 21.72
CA ASN A 157 8.23 -31.14 22.51
C ASN A 157 9.33 -32.16 22.90
N ILE A 158 8.95 -33.43 23.06
CA ILE A 158 9.86 -34.55 23.36
C ILE A 158 10.91 -34.75 22.26
N PHE A 159 10.59 -34.39 21.00
CA PHE A 159 11.50 -34.51 19.86
C PHE A 159 12.33 -33.24 19.60
N ILE A 160 12.00 -32.12 20.25
CA ILE A 160 12.65 -30.81 20.04
C ILE A 160 13.74 -30.56 21.09
N LEU A 161 13.54 -31.03 22.33
CA LEU A 161 14.50 -30.91 23.45
C LEU A 161 15.93 -31.46 23.21
N PRO A 162 16.21 -32.44 22.32
CA PRO A 162 17.58 -32.92 22.08
C PRO A 162 18.49 -31.94 21.31
N TYR A 163 17.97 -30.82 20.81
CA TYR A 163 18.68 -29.90 19.92
C TYR A 163 18.92 -28.50 20.50
N GLU A 164 18.57 -28.26 21.78
CA GLU A 164 18.82 -27.00 22.50
C GLU A 164 20.02 -27.06 23.47
N GLU A 165 20.92 -28.05 23.34
CA GLU A 165 22.18 -28.13 24.12
C GLU A 165 23.41 -27.67 23.32
#